data_AF-A0AAU4B2E1-F1
#
_entry.id   AF-A0AAU4B2E1-F1
#
_cell.length_a   1.000
_cell.length_b   1.000
_cell.length_c   1.000
_cell.angle_alpha   90.00
_cell.angle_beta   90.00
_cell.angle_gamma   90.00
#
_symmetry.space_group_name_H-M   'P 1'
#
loop_
_entity.id
_entity.type
_entity.pdbx_description
1 polymer ?
#
loop_
_entity_poly.entity_id
_entity_poly.type
_entity_poly.pdbx_seq_one_letter_code
_entity_poly.pdbx_strand_id
1 'polypeptide(L)' 'MPRTTTPPDTARPDAAALNERIRAFTAGRSYWSPEALAELARMRAEWQAAVQVEEAA' A
#
# COMPACT_ATOMS: atom_id res chain seq x y z
N MET A 1 -18.18 7.37 17.37
CA MET A 1 -17.54 6.22 16.67
C MET A 1 -16.03 6.43 16.75
N PRO A 2 -15.30 5.83 17.70
CA PRO A 2 -13.83 5.93 17.67
C PRO A 2 -13.32 5.10 16.50
N ARG A 3 -12.62 5.73 15.55
CA ARG A 3 -11.79 5.02 14.58
C ARG A 3 -10.64 4.40 15.38
N THR A 4 -10.57 3.07 15.40
CA THR A 4 -9.49 2.36 16.07
C THR A 4 -8.18 2.71 15.38
N THR A 5 -7.39 3.62 15.97
CA THR A 5 -5.97 3.74 15.67
C THR A 5 -5.29 2.55 16.33
N THR A 6 -5.04 1.51 15.54
CA THR A 6 -4.13 0.43 15.92
C THR A 6 -2.73 1.03 16.10
N PRO A 7 -1.99 0.67 17.17
CA PRO A 7 -0.65 1.21 17.42
C PRO A 7 0.33 0.81 16.30
N PRO A 8 1.37 1.61 16.04
CA PRO A 8 2.36 1.33 15.00
C PRO A 8 3.22 0.13 15.40
N ASP A 9 2.94 -1.06 14.86
CA ASP A 9 3.91 -2.15 14.91
C ASP A 9 5.11 -1.75 14.04
N THR A 10 6.21 -1.45 14.72
CA THR A 10 7.37 -0.78 14.14
C THR A 10 8.38 -1.85 13.72
N ALA A 11 8.13 -2.63 12.66
CA ALA A 11 9.17 -3.49 12.07
C ALA A 11 8.91 -4.01 10.64
N ARG A 12 7.67 -4.07 10.16
CA ARG A 12 7.33 -4.52 8.80
C ARG A 12 6.38 -3.49 8.18
N PRO A 13 6.52 -3.11 6.89
CA PRO A 13 5.51 -2.27 6.27
C PRO A 13 4.18 -3.04 6.24
N ASP A 14 3.24 -2.67 7.12
CA ASP A 14 1.88 -3.20 7.12
C ASP A 14 1.21 -2.99 5.76
N ALA A 15 0.37 -3.93 5.36
CA ALA A 15 -0.43 -3.79 4.15
C ALA A 15 -1.20 -2.46 4.11
N ALA A 16 -1.63 -1.95 5.27
CA ALA A 16 -2.27 -0.65 5.38
C ALA A 16 -1.37 0.53 4.94
N ALA A 17 -0.09 0.54 5.33
CA ALA A 17 0.84 1.61 4.98
C ALA A 17 1.21 1.60 3.49
N LEU A 18 1.37 0.40 2.90
CA LEU A 18 1.61 0.26 1.46
C LEU A 18 0.39 0.70 0.64
N ASN A 19 -0.82 0.38 1.11
CA ASN A 19 -2.06 0.82 0.47
C ASN A 19 -2.22 2.35 0.53
N GLU A 20 -1.86 2.99 1.65
CA GLU A 20 -1.86 4.45 1.76
C GLU A 20 -0.88 5.09 0.77
N ARG A 21 0.32 4.53 0.62
CA ARG A 21 1.30 4.99 -0.40
C ARG A 21 0.76 4.87 -1.82
N ILE A 22 0.10 3.76 -2.16
CA ILE A 22 -0.55 3.58 -3.48
C ILE A 22 -1.64 4.64 -3.68
N ARG A 23 -2.46 4.92 -2.65
CA ARG A 23 -3.50 5.96 -2.71
C ARG A 23 -2.90 7.35 -2.88
N ALA A 24 -1.84 7.69 -2.17
CA ALA A 24 -1.15 8.97 -2.33
C ALA A 24 -0.52 9.12 -3.72
N PHE A 25 0.07 8.04 -4.27
CA PHE A 25 0.68 8.04 -5.60
C PHE A 25 -0.34 8.14 -6.74
N THR A 26 -1.55 7.61 -6.54
CA THR A 26 -2.66 7.68 -7.50
C THR A 26 -3.47 8.98 -7.36
N ALA A 27 -3.46 9.61 -6.18
CA ALA A 27 -4.22 10.83 -5.92
C ALA A 27 -3.74 12.00 -6.81
N GLY A 28 -4.68 12.61 -7.53
CA GLY A 28 -4.41 13.78 -8.37
C GLY A 28 -3.71 13.47 -9.70
N ARG A 29 -3.43 12.20 -10.00
CA ARG A 29 -2.84 11.81 -11.30
C ARG A 29 -3.93 11.49 -12.32
N SER A 30 -4.03 12.34 -13.33
CA SER A 30 -4.92 12.17 -14.49
C SER A 30 -4.23 11.57 -15.72
N TYR A 31 -2.90 11.50 -15.73
CA TYR A 31 -2.11 10.87 -16.79
C TYR A 31 -1.18 9.79 -16.24
N TRP A 32 -1.12 8.66 -16.96
CA TRP A 32 -0.36 7.47 -16.59
C TRP A 32 0.63 7.11 -17.68
N SER A 33 1.88 7.53 -17.49
CA SER A 33 3.00 7.06 -18.30
C SER A 33 3.24 5.56 -18.07
N PRO A 34 3.80 4.82 -19.05
CA PRO A 34 4.18 3.42 -18.87
C PRO A 34 5.13 3.22 -17.67
N GLU A 35 6.02 4.17 -17.40
CA GLU A 35 6.90 4.16 -16.22
C GLU A 35 6.11 4.29 -14.91
N ALA A 36 5.10 5.17 -14.87
CA ALA A 36 4.22 5.34 -13.70
C ALA A 36 3.36 4.09 -13.44
N LEU A 37 2.97 3.37 -14.49
CA LEU A 37 2.27 2.09 -14.37
C LEU A 37 3.20 0.99 -13.85
N ALA A 38 4.46 0.95 -14.28
CA ALA A 38 5.45 0.02 -13.75
C ALA A 38 5.71 0.25 -12.26
N GLU A 39 5.80 1.52 -11.84
CA GLU A 39 5.96 1.91 -10.45
C GLU A 39 4.72 1.53 -9.60
N LEU A 40 3.50 1.78 -10.12
CA LEU A 40 2.26 1.36 -9.47
C LEU A 40 2.18 -0.16 -9.32
N ALA A 41 2.61 -0.91 -10.34
CA ALA A 41 2.63 -2.37 -10.32
C ALA A 41 3.60 -2.90 -9.25
N ARG A 42 4.77 -2.27 -9.07
CA ARG A 42 5.70 -2.62 -7.99
C ARG A 42 5.09 -2.38 -6.61
N MET A 43 4.53 -1.19 -6.38
CA MET A 43 3.88 -0.87 -5.10
C MET A 43 2.74 -1.84 -4.79
N ARG A 44 1.94 -2.23 -5.80
CA ARG A 44 0.89 -3.23 -5.65
C ARG A 44 1.43 -4.62 -5.34
N ALA A 45 2.51 -5.06 -5.97
CA ALA A 45 3.13 -6.34 -5.69
C ALA A 45 3.65 -6.42 -4.24
N GLU A 46 4.26 -5.34 -3.75
CA GLU A 46 4.69 -5.21 -2.35
C GLU A 46 3.49 -5.26 -1.39
N TRP A 47 2.40 -4.56 -1.71
CA TRP A 47 1.17 -4.60 -0.92
C TRP A 47 0.55 -6.00 -0.89
N GLN A 48 0.43 -6.67 -2.04
CA GLN A 48 -0.11 -8.02 -2.11
C GLN A 48 0.77 -9.01 -1.33
N ALA A 49 2.10 -8.90 -1.41
CA ALA A 49 2.98 -9.74 -0.62
C ALA A 49 2.77 -9.54 0.89
N ALA A 50 2.57 -8.29 1.34
CA ALA A 50 2.25 -8.00 2.74
C ALA A 50 0.89 -8.58 3.16
N VAL A 51 -0.16 -8.41 2.34
CA VAL A 51 -1.51 -8.98 2.62
C VAL A 51 -1.48 -10.50 2.71
N GLN A 52 -0.81 -11.17 1.76
CA GLN A 52 -0.74 -12.64 1.75
C GLN A 52 0.03 -13.20 2.95
N VAL A 53 0.99 -12.45 3.50
CA VAL A 53 1.70 -12.83 4.73
C VAL A 53 0.81 -12.67 5.96
N GLU A 54 -0.08 -11.68 5.99
CA GLU A 54 -1.06 -11.50 7.08
C GLU A 54 -2.17 -12.57 7.06
N GLU A 55 -2.64 -13.00 5.89
CA GLU A 55 -3.65 -14.07 5.80
C GLU A 55 -3.09 -15.48 6.08
N ALA A 56 -1.78 -15.67 5.97
CA ALA A 56 -1.11 -16.95 6.21
C ALA A 56 -0.61 -17.12 7.66
N ALA A 57 -0.74 -16.08 8.51
CA ALA A 57 -0.30 -16.05 9.90
C ALA A 57 -1.47 -16.31 10.87
#